data_AF-Q5WGB7-F1
#
_entry.id   AF-Q5WGB7-F1
#
_cell.length_a   1.000
_cell.length_b   1.000
_cell.length_c   1.000
_cell.angle_alpha   90.00
_cell.angle_beta   90.00
_cell.angle_gamma   90.00
#
_symmetry.space_group_name_H-M   'P 1'
#
loop_
_entity.id
_entity.type
_entity.pdbx_description
1 polymer ?
#
loop_
_entity_poly.entity_id
_entity_poly.type
_entity_poly.pdbx_seq_one_letter_code
_entity_poly.pdbx_strand_id
1 'polypeptide(L)'
;MKGIIRFNNVDNIARTKAYEAFGRRHPEIRWARLAGIVSRNAGWNMTDLACGPLAAIIPKETRQAIVSVYERANWLIFADAFPQLQLYAKWKRTKNPRFQELEQFFVSRFMIAEWRRFWEERDEIRLMTALIINEQLMLQRRFLDEPALESFFHSVFYTLNELAHFSHVILPTPTSSGYAERVTNFADPTARIALGKRIAAVLYDAETESTIFQFTNKQEPTGSRKEYDRLEKALPLRLVYPRFRHKAAPRTEWADSHDLEEVESFFKPIRVQPVLAEKQRKWAKWELALLAQVARWRAK
;
A
#
# COMPACT_ATOMS: atom_id res chain seq x y z
N MET A 1 -20.38 -8.98 9.47
CA MET A 1 -19.33 -8.00 9.10
C MET A 1 -17.96 -8.35 9.69
N LYS A 2 -17.79 -8.43 11.02
CA LYS A 2 -16.50 -8.76 11.66
C LYS A 2 -15.81 -10.04 11.13
N GLY A 3 -16.58 -11.11 10.89
CA GLY A 3 -16.04 -12.36 10.30
C GLY A 3 -15.47 -12.18 8.88
N ILE A 4 -16.14 -11.40 8.02
CA ILE A 4 -15.67 -11.08 6.66
C ILE A 4 -14.38 -10.25 6.72
N ILE A 5 -14.31 -9.27 7.63
CA ILE A 5 -13.09 -8.46 7.83
C ILE A 5 -11.93 -9.37 8.25
N ARG A 6 -12.14 -10.25 9.24
CA ARG A 6 -11.11 -11.19 9.70
C ARG A 6 -10.65 -12.14 8.60
N PHE A 7 -11.58 -12.68 7.81
CA PHE A 7 -11.27 -13.59 6.70
C PHE A 7 -10.43 -12.91 5.62
N ASN A 8 -10.73 -11.65 5.28
CA ASN A 8 -9.98 -10.92 4.26
C ASN A 8 -8.68 -10.28 4.78
N ASN A 9 -8.45 -10.24 6.10
CA ASN A 9 -7.21 -9.73 6.70
C ASN A 9 -6.25 -10.83 7.19
N VAL A 10 -6.34 -12.04 6.63
CA VAL A 10 -5.48 -13.18 7.05
C VAL A 10 -4.07 -13.13 6.47
N ASP A 11 -3.88 -12.51 5.31
CA ASP A 11 -2.60 -12.30 4.64
C ASP A 11 -2.72 -11.21 3.57
N ASN A 12 -1.59 -10.75 3.02
CA ASN A 12 -1.56 -9.70 1.99
C ASN A 12 -2.41 -10.07 0.76
N ILE A 13 -2.38 -11.33 0.31
CA ILE A 13 -3.14 -11.78 -0.87
C ILE A 13 -4.65 -11.64 -0.66
N ALA A 14 -5.15 -12.04 0.50
CA ALA A 14 -6.57 -11.89 0.84
C ALA A 14 -6.99 -10.41 0.85
N ARG A 15 -6.14 -9.53 1.39
CA ARG A 15 -6.37 -8.08 1.41
C ARG A 15 -6.41 -7.50 0.00
N THR A 16 -5.42 -7.82 -0.83
CA THR A 16 -5.36 -7.39 -2.23
C THR A 16 -6.64 -7.74 -2.97
N LYS A 17 -7.07 -9.01 -2.89
CA LYS A 17 -8.29 -9.48 -3.53
C LYS A 17 -9.53 -8.74 -3.05
N ALA A 18 -9.62 -8.49 -1.75
CA ALA A 18 -10.76 -7.79 -1.16
C ALA A 18 -10.86 -6.34 -1.66
N TYR A 19 -9.74 -5.62 -1.71
CA TYR A 19 -9.68 -4.27 -2.27
C TYR A 19 -10.06 -4.23 -3.75
N GLU A 20 -9.47 -5.10 -4.57
CA GLU A 20 -9.73 -5.14 -6.01
C GLU A 20 -11.18 -5.51 -6.33
N ALA A 21 -11.72 -6.51 -5.63
CA ALA A 21 -13.10 -6.92 -5.79
C ALA A 21 -14.08 -5.83 -5.33
N PHE A 22 -13.74 -5.09 -4.26
CA PHE A 22 -14.53 -3.95 -3.80
C PHE A 22 -14.50 -2.82 -4.83
N GLY A 23 -13.31 -2.37 -5.24
CA GLY A 23 -13.14 -1.28 -6.20
C GLY A 23 -13.71 -1.58 -7.58
N ARG A 24 -13.84 -2.86 -7.96
CA ARG A 24 -14.58 -3.26 -9.17
C ARG A 24 -16.08 -3.03 -9.06
N ARG A 25 -16.65 -3.28 -7.88
CA ARG A 25 -18.10 -3.13 -7.61
C ARG A 25 -18.49 -1.69 -7.28
N HIS A 26 -17.55 -0.90 -6.77
CA HIS A 26 -17.73 0.47 -6.30
C HIS A 26 -16.64 1.38 -6.90
N PRO A 27 -16.65 1.63 -8.22
CA PRO A 27 -15.63 2.44 -8.89
C PRO A 27 -15.54 3.88 -8.35
N GLU A 28 -16.65 4.40 -7.78
CA GLU A 28 -16.67 5.71 -7.13
C GLU A 28 -15.76 5.80 -5.89
N ILE A 29 -15.40 4.65 -5.29
CA ILE A 29 -14.46 4.59 -4.16
C ILE A 29 -13.06 4.30 -4.71
N ARG A 30 -12.51 5.31 -5.40
CA ARG A 30 -11.23 5.23 -6.13
C ARG A 30 -10.07 4.68 -5.30
N TRP A 31 -10.04 4.99 -4.00
CA TRP A 31 -9.01 4.48 -3.09
C TRP A 31 -8.93 2.95 -3.06
N ALA A 32 -10.04 2.22 -3.24
CA ALA A 32 -10.02 0.76 -3.16
C ALA A 32 -9.18 0.11 -4.27
N ARG A 33 -9.23 0.62 -5.50
CA ARG A 33 -8.37 0.13 -6.59
C ARG A 33 -6.90 0.51 -6.37
N LEU A 34 -6.65 1.73 -5.89
CA LEU A 34 -5.32 2.19 -5.50
C LEU A 34 -4.71 1.26 -4.43
N ALA A 35 -5.45 1.00 -3.35
CA ALA A 35 -5.04 0.11 -2.27
C ALA A 35 -4.76 -1.32 -2.76
N GLY A 36 -5.57 -1.84 -3.70
CA GLY A 36 -5.31 -3.13 -4.34
C GLY A 36 -3.96 -3.18 -5.04
N ILE A 37 -3.64 -2.18 -5.87
CA ILE A 37 -2.39 -2.14 -6.62
C ILE A 37 -1.17 -1.92 -5.71
N VAL A 38 -1.26 -1.02 -4.73
CA VAL A 38 -0.20 -0.82 -3.74
C VAL A 38 0.00 -2.08 -2.89
N SER A 39 -1.08 -2.80 -2.57
CA SER A 39 -1.02 -4.07 -1.83
C SER A 39 -0.30 -5.17 -2.62
N ARG A 40 -0.47 -5.25 -3.95
CA ARG A 40 0.34 -6.13 -4.83
C ARG A 40 1.83 -5.83 -4.70
N ASN A 41 2.18 -4.54 -4.71
CA ASN A 41 3.56 -4.07 -4.56
C ASN A 41 4.20 -4.51 -3.25
N ALA A 42 3.48 -4.36 -2.14
CA ALA A 42 3.94 -4.91 -0.87
C ALA A 42 4.15 -6.43 -0.93
N GLY A 43 3.27 -7.17 -1.62
CA GLY A 43 3.38 -8.61 -1.82
C GLY A 43 4.71 -9.01 -2.46
N TRP A 44 5.00 -8.46 -3.64
CA TRP A 44 6.22 -8.86 -4.35
C TRP A 44 7.51 -8.29 -3.74
N ASN A 45 7.47 -7.11 -3.09
CA ASN A 45 8.58 -6.63 -2.27
C ASN A 45 8.92 -7.64 -1.14
N MET A 46 7.90 -8.24 -0.50
CA MET A 46 8.14 -9.27 0.51
C MET A 46 8.74 -10.55 -0.10
N THR A 47 8.25 -11.03 -1.25
CA THR A 47 8.81 -12.23 -1.88
C THR A 47 10.22 -12.04 -2.41
N ASP A 48 10.56 -10.84 -2.89
CA ASP A 48 11.88 -10.52 -3.42
C ASP A 48 12.96 -10.62 -2.34
N LEU A 49 12.62 -10.37 -1.08
CA LEU A 49 13.52 -10.63 0.05
C LEU A 49 13.83 -12.13 0.21
N ALA A 50 12.99 -13.04 -0.26
CA ALA A 50 13.22 -14.47 -0.11
C ALA A 50 13.94 -15.12 -1.30
N CYS A 51 14.16 -14.39 -2.40
CA CYS A 51 14.78 -14.93 -3.60
C CYS A 51 15.81 -13.97 -4.22
N GLY A 52 16.55 -14.48 -5.20
CA GLY A 52 17.47 -13.67 -5.99
C GLY A 52 18.58 -13.01 -5.17
N PRO A 53 19.11 -11.85 -5.62
CA PRO A 53 20.29 -11.25 -5.01
C PRO A 53 20.03 -10.62 -3.63
N LEU A 54 18.79 -10.22 -3.33
CA LEU A 54 18.43 -9.62 -2.04
C LEU A 54 18.55 -10.63 -0.91
N ALA A 55 18.13 -11.88 -1.14
CA ALA A 55 18.30 -12.97 -0.17
C ALA A 55 19.77 -13.28 0.13
N ALA A 56 20.68 -13.01 -0.81
CA ALA A 56 22.11 -13.25 -0.69
C ALA A 56 22.88 -12.08 -0.05
N ILE A 57 22.39 -10.84 -0.21
CA ILE A 57 23.09 -9.64 0.28
C ILE A 57 22.56 -9.17 1.63
N ILE A 58 21.25 -9.32 1.87
CA ILE A 58 20.60 -8.85 3.09
C ILE A 58 20.55 -10.00 4.11
N PRO A 59 21.07 -9.79 5.35
CA PRO A 59 20.99 -10.77 6.42
C PRO A 59 19.57 -11.24 6.66
N LYS A 60 19.40 -12.52 7.00
CA LYS A 60 18.08 -13.15 7.16
C LYS A 60 17.22 -12.41 8.18
N GLU A 61 17.82 -11.94 9.27
CA GLU A 61 17.18 -11.22 10.36
C GLU A 61 16.62 -9.89 9.87
N THR A 62 17.41 -9.12 9.12
CA THR A 62 16.96 -7.85 8.50
C THR A 62 15.83 -8.09 7.50
N ARG A 63 15.90 -9.16 6.69
CA ARG A 63 14.82 -9.51 5.76
C ARG A 63 13.53 -9.85 6.50
N GLN A 64 13.62 -10.64 7.56
CA GLN A 64 12.46 -10.97 8.40
C GLN A 64 11.88 -9.73 9.07
N ALA A 65 12.72 -8.80 9.54
CA ALA A 65 12.30 -7.51 10.07
C ALA A 65 11.51 -6.71 9.04
N ILE A 66 12.06 -6.54 7.82
CA ILE A 66 11.38 -5.82 6.73
C ILE A 66 10.03 -6.46 6.38
N VAL A 67 9.98 -7.79 6.22
CA VAL A 67 8.72 -8.51 5.95
C VAL A 67 7.71 -8.30 7.07
N SER A 68 8.14 -8.34 8.33
CA SER A 68 7.25 -8.12 9.47
C SER A 68 6.67 -6.71 9.49
N VAL A 69 7.45 -5.70 9.08
CA VAL A 69 6.99 -4.30 8.95
C VAL A 69 5.97 -4.18 7.84
N TYR A 70 6.25 -4.71 6.64
CA TYR A 70 5.30 -4.71 5.53
C TYR A 70 3.99 -5.39 5.91
N GLU A 71 4.07 -6.60 6.47
CA GLU A 71 2.88 -7.37 6.83
C GLU A 71 2.07 -6.68 7.94
N ARG A 72 2.73 -6.15 8.98
CA ARG A 72 2.05 -5.43 10.07
C ARG A 72 1.40 -4.15 9.60
N ALA A 73 2.10 -3.35 8.80
CA ALA A 73 1.56 -2.11 8.23
C ALA A 73 0.32 -2.41 7.37
N ASN A 74 0.43 -3.33 6.40
CA ASN A 74 -0.70 -3.71 5.55
C ASN A 74 -1.89 -4.29 6.34
N TRP A 75 -1.61 -5.05 7.40
CA TRP A 75 -2.66 -5.58 8.27
C TRP A 75 -3.41 -4.48 9.03
N LEU A 76 -2.69 -3.47 9.54
CA LEU A 76 -3.28 -2.32 10.25
C LEU A 76 -4.12 -1.45 9.31
N ILE A 77 -3.57 -1.13 8.13
CA ILE A 77 -4.27 -0.37 7.08
C ILE A 77 -5.59 -1.05 6.71
N PHE A 78 -5.57 -2.37 6.51
CA PHE A 78 -6.78 -3.12 6.19
C PHE A 78 -7.77 -3.20 7.34
N ALA A 79 -7.27 -3.37 8.57
CA ALA A 79 -8.11 -3.39 9.76
C ALA A 79 -8.86 -2.06 9.96
N ASP A 80 -8.27 -0.94 9.54
CA ASP A 80 -8.86 0.41 9.61
C ASP A 80 -9.79 0.70 8.42
N ALA A 81 -9.33 0.50 7.18
CA ALA A 81 -10.02 0.95 5.98
C ALA A 81 -11.14 0.00 5.50
N PHE A 82 -10.92 -1.32 5.54
CA PHE A 82 -11.88 -2.27 4.97
C PHE A 82 -13.26 -2.28 5.67
N PRO A 83 -13.39 -2.11 6.99
CA PRO A 83 -14.69 -1.93 7.61
C PRO A 83 -15.46 -0.71 7.07
N GLN A 84 -14.76 0.39 6.78
CA GLN A 84 -15.35 1.60 6.19
C GLN A 84 -15.94 1.30 4.82
N LEU A 85 -15.19 0.58 3.98
CA LEU A 85 -15.65 0.13 2.66
C LEU A 85 -16.91 -0.75 2.77
N GLN A 86 -16.92 -1.72 3.70
CA GLN A 86 -18.06 -2.60 3.90
C GLN A 86 -19.30 -1.85 4.40
N LEU A 87 -19.11 -0.85 5.26
CA LEU A 87 -20.18 0.04 5.71
C LEU A 87 -20.73 0.90 4.56
N TYR A 88 -19.86 1.47 3.74
CA TYR A 88 -20.28 2.19 2.54
C TYR A 88 -21.14 1.32 1.61
N ALA A 89 -20.71 0.10 1.31
CA ALA A 89 -21.49 -0.82 0.46
C ALA A 89 -22.87 -1.12 1.06
N LYS A 90 -22.95 -1.28 2.39
CA LYS A 90 -24.22 -1.44 3.11
C LYS A 90 -25.08 -0.19 2.97
N TRP A 91 -24.56 1.00 3.26
CA TRP A 91 -25.29 2.26 3.19
C TRP A 91 -25.77 2.57 1.77
N LYS A 92 -24.95 2.34 0.75
CA LYS A 92 -25.32 2.50 -0.66
C LYS A 92 -26.53 1.63 -1.01
N ARG A 93 -26.53 0.37 -0.57
CA ARG A 93 -27.65 -0.56 -0.80
C ARG A 93 -28.92 -0.17 -0.04
N THR A 94 -28.80 0.27 1.21
CA THR A 94 -29.96 0.60 2.07
C THR A 94 -30.42 2.05 1.95
N LYS A 95 -29.67 2.90 1.23
CA LYS A 95 -29.86 4.35 1.16
C LYS A 95 -29.98 5.02 2.54
N ASN A 96 -29.29 4.47 3.54
CA ASN A 96 -29.38 4.92 4.93
C ASN A 96 -27.97 4.94 5.54
N PRO A 97 -27.23 6.06 5.40
CA PRO A 97 -25.92 6.19 5.99
C PRO A 97 -26.04 6.34 7.52
N ARG A 98 -25.35 5.47 8.25
CA ARG A 98 -25.26 5.54 9.71
C ARG A 98 -23.80 5.72 10.11
N PHE A 99 -23.29 6.94 9.98
CA PHE A 99 -21.86 7.23 10.13
C PHE A 99 -21.29 6.84 11.50
N GLN A 100 -22.10 6.86 12.56
CA GLN A 100 -21.71 6.39 13.91
C GLN A 100 -21.33 4.89 13.93
N GLU A 101 -21.77 4.09 12.96
CA GLU A 101 -21.32 2.68 12.83
C GLU A 101 -19.80 2.58 12.58
N LEU A 102 -19.16 3.64 12.07
CA LEU A 102 -17.70 3.72 11.88
C LEU A 102 -16.94 3.74 13.22
N GLU A 103 -17.52 4.34 14.27
CA GLU A 103 -16.91 4.42 15.61
C GLU A 103 -16.71 3.03 16.21
N GLN A 104 -17.60 2.08 15.90
CA GLN A 104 -17.47 0.67 16.33
C GLN A 104 -16.23 -0.03 15.76
N PHE A 105 -15.62 0.56 14.72
CA PHE A 105 -14.39 0.11 14.08
C PHE A 105 -13.19 1.00 14.38
N PHE A 106 -13.32 1.97 15.29
CA PHE A 106 -12.24 2.89 15.68
C PHE A 106 -11.69 3.70 14.50
N VAL A 107 -12.57 3.99 13.54
CA VAL A 107 -12.30 4.88 12.42
C VAL A 107 -12.18 6.30 12.96
N SER A 108 -11.19 7.04 12.46
CA SER A 108 -10.91 8.39 12.95
C SER A 108 -12.10 9.33 12.78
N ARG A 109 -12.23 10.30 13.69
CA ARG A 109 -13.21 11.40 13.57
C ARG A 109 -13.08 12.14 12.24
N PHE A 110 -11.85 12.32 11.77
CA PHE A 110 -11.54 12.85 10.45
C PHE A 110 -12.24 12.06 9.34
N MET A 111 -12.06 10.74 9.30
CA MET A 111 -12.71 9.92 8.27
C MET A 111 -14.23 9.86 8.40
N ILE A 112 -14.78 9.92 9.62
CA ILE A 112 -16.24 10.01 9.81
C ILE A 112 -16.80 11.28 9.15
N ALA A 113 -16.12 12.42 9.32
CA ALA A 113 -16.49 13.67 8.67
C ALA A 113 -16.37 13.58 7.14
N GLU A 114 -15.27 13.03 6.63
CA GLU A 114 -15.04 12.88 5.18
C GLU A 114 -16.02 11.89 4.52
N TRP A 115 -16.45 10.83 5.21
CA TRP A 115 -17.52 9.95 4.72
C TRP A 115 -18.87 10.65 4.64
N ARG A 116 -19.19 11.52 5.63
CA ARG A 116 -20.40 12.34 5.60
C ARG A 116 -20.36 13.30 4.42
N ARG A 117 -19.24 14.00 4.26
CA ARG A 117 -19.01 14.92 3.15
C ARG A 117 -19.15 14.23 1.80
N PHE A 118 -18.48 13.09 1.60
CA PHE A 118 -18.61 12.31 0.37
C PHE A 118 -20.05 11.84 0.11
N TRP A 119 -20.82 11.55 1.17
CA TRP A 119 -22.22 11.16 0.99
C TRP A 119 -23.08 12.28 0.39
N GLU A 120 -22.76 13.52 0.71
CA GLU A 120 -23.48 14.71 0.26
C GLU A 120 -22.92 15.24 -1.08
N GLU A 121 -21.60 15.40 -1.17
CA GLU A 121 -20.93 16.09 -2.27
C GLU A 121 -20.51 15.15 -3.41
N ARG A 122 -20.35 13.85 -3.14
CA ARG A 122 -19.85 12.84 -4.10
C ARG A 122 -18.47 13.13 -4.69
N ASP A 123 -17.64 13.91 -3.99
CA ASP A 123 -16.26 14.17 -4.39
C ASP A 123 -15.36 12.94 -4.20
N GLU A 124 -15.22 12.15 -5.26
CA GLU A 124 -14.39 10.93 -5.29
C GLU A 124 -12.90 11.21 -5.05
N ILE A 125 -12.40 12.36 -5.51
CA ILE A 125 -10.99 12.73 -5.40
C ILE A 125 -10.68 13.14 -3.97
N ARG A 126 -11.56 13.92 -3.35
CA ARG A 126 -11.43 14.29 -1.94
C ARG A 126 -11.49 13.05 -1.05
N LEU A 127 -12.47 12.17 -1.21
CA LEU A 127 -12.56 10.95 -0.40
C LEU A 127 -11.32 10.06 -0.58
N MET A 128 -10.83 9.90 -1.81
CA MET A 128 -9.61 9.13 -2.06
C MET A 128 -8.41 9.74 -1.34
N THR A 129 -8.26 11.07 -1.41
CA THR A 129 -7.18 11.80 -0.74
C THR A 129 -7.29 11.71 0.77
N ALA A 130 -8.50 11.81 1.32
CA ALA A 130 -8.77 11.64 2.75
C ALA A 130 -8.38 10.23 3.23
N LEU A 131 -8.73 9.18 2.48
CA LEU A 131 -8.33 7.82 2.82
C LEU A 131 -6.80 7.62 2.78
N ILE A 132 -6.09 8.26 1.83
CA ILE A 132 -4.61 8.27 1.79
C ILE A 132 -4.04 8.96 3.05
N ILE A 133 -4.54 10.15 3.39
CA ILE A 133 -4.09 10.91 4.57
C ILE A 133 -4.32 10.11 5.84
N ASN A 134 -5.56 9.62 6.05
CA ASN A 134 -5.91 8.83 7.21
C ASN A 134 -5.05 7.58 7.33
N GLU A 135 -4.80 6.86 6.24
CA GLU A 135 -3.93 5.68 6.23
C GLU A 135 -2.54 6.00 6.78
N GLN A 136 -1.90 7.05 6.26
CA GLN A 136 -0.52 7.35 6.61
C GLN A 136 -0.36 7.91 8.02
N LEU A 137 -1.29 8.77 8.47
CA LEU A 137 -1.27 9.33 9.83
C LEU A 137 -1.67 8.30 10.89
N MET A 138 -2.67 7.46 10.60
CA MET A 138 -3.03 6.34 11.45
C MET A 138 -1.87 5.36 11.60
N LEU A 139 -1.20 5.02 10.49
CA LEU A 139 -0.06 4.10 10.52
C LEU A 139 1.11 4.69 11.31
N GLN A 140 1.39 6.00 11.14
CA GLN A 140 2.43 6.68 11.92
C GLN A 140 2.13 6.53 13.42
N ARG A 141 0.94 6.96 13.83
CA ARG A 141 0.55 7.01 15.24
C ARG A 141 0.41 5.63 15.91
N ARG A 142 -0.11 4.63 15.18
CA ARG A 142 -0.43 3.30 15.74
C ARG A 142 0.70 2.30 15.61
N PHE A 143 1.76 2.61 14.88
CA PHE A 143 2.80 1.65 14.61
C PHE A 143 4.20 2.24 14.61
N LEU A 144 4.44 3.33 13.87
CA LEU A 144 5.79 3.85 13.66
C LEU A 144 6.28 4.73 14.81
N ASP A 145 5.37 5.40 15.53
CA ASP A 145 5.68 6.22 16.70
C ASP A 145 5.89 5.42 17.99
N GLU A 146 5.93 4.07 17.92
CA GLU A 146 6.14 3.23 19.09
C GLU A 146 7.60 3.39 19.58
N PRO A 147 7.86 4.06 20.73
CA PRO A 147 9.23 4.44 21.10
C PRO A 147 10.14 3.22 21.33
N ALA A 148 9.56 2.12 21.82
CA ALA A 148 10.27 0.86 22.04
C ALA A 148 10.77 0.20 20.73
N LEU A 149 10.29 0.65 19.56
CA LEU A 149 10.62 0.11 18.25
C LEU A 149 11.36 1.12 17.37
N GLU A 150 11.73 2.30 17.88
CA GLU A 150 12.36 3.37 17.10
C GLU A 150 13.65 2.90 16.39
N SER A 151 14.57 2.27 17.14
CA SER A 151 15.82 1.74 16.57
C SER A 151 15.59 0.65 15.53
N PHE A 152 14.56 -0.17 15.75
CA PHE A 152 14.13 -1.21 14.80
C PHE A 152 13.62 -0.59 13.49
N PHE A 153 12.75 0.42 13.57
CA PHE A 153 12.25 1.11 12.39
C PHE A 153 13.34 1.89 11.68
N HIS A 154 14.25 2.54 12.41
CA HIS A 154 15.40 3.21 11.82
C HIS A 154 16.24 2.24 10.98
N SER A 155 16.56 1.05 11.51
CA SER A 155 17.31 0.02 10.78
C SER A 155 16.57 -0.47 9.52
N VAL A 156 15.26 -0.71 9.63
CA VAL A 156 14.42 -1.12 8.50
C VAL A 156 14.35 -0.04 7.43
N PHE A 157 14.02 1.19 7.80
CA PHE A 157 13.89 2.30 6.85
C PHE A 157 15.22 2.71 6.24
N TYR A 158 16.32 2.62 6.97
CA TYR A 158 17.66 2.76 6.40
C TYR A 158 17.88 1.75 5.27
N THR A 159 17.61 0.47 5.51
CA THR A 159 17.76 -0.58 4.49
C THR A 159 16.84 -0.36 3.28
N LEU A 160 15.60 0.09 3.50
CA LEU A 160 14.65 0.38 2.43
C LEU A 160 15.04 1.61 1.59
N ASN A 161 15.65 2.63 2.21
CA ASN A 161 16.12 3.84 1.51
C ASN A 161 17.40 3.57 0.69
N GLU A 162 18.32 2.76 1.22
CA GLU A 162 19.58 2.41 0.54
C GLU A 162 19.36 1.56 -0.71
N LEU A 163 18.30 0.73 -0.71
CA LEU A 163 17.97 -0.14 -1.83
C LEU A 163 16.88 0.50 -2.67
N ALA A 164 17.25 1.03 -3.84
CA ALA A 164 16.31 1.66 -4.75
C ALA A 164 15.19 0.68 -5.16
N HIS A 165 15.46 -0.63 -5.14
CA HIS A 165 14.49 -1.70 -5.33
C HIS A 165 13.19 -1.50 -4.53
N PHE A 166 13.27 -1.22 -3.23
CA PHE A 166 12.10 -1.05 -2.36
C PHE A 166 11.46 0.32 -2.48
N SER A 167 12.17 1.26 -3.11
CA SER A 167 11.71 2.62 -3.29
C SER A 167 10.73 2.76 -4.45
N HIS A 168 10.40 1.71 -5.22
CA HIS A 168 9.53 1.83 -6.40
C HIS A 168 8.18 1.12 -6.22
N VAL A 169 7.09 1.82 -6.54
CA VAL A 169 5.78 1.21 -6.77
C VAL A 169 5.59 1.03 -8.27
N ILE A 170 5.42 -0.22 -8.71
CA ILE A 170 5.20 -0.59 -10.11
C ILE A 170 3.70 -0.65 -10.41
N LEU A 171 3.26 0.15 -11.38
CA LEU A 171 1.91 0.06 -11.96
C LEU A 171 1.95 -0.82 -13.22
N PRO A 172 1.15 -1.89 -13.31
CA PRO A 172 1.23 -2.84 -14.42
C PRO A 172 0.67 -2.25 -15.73
N THR A 173 1.44 -2.33 -16.82
CA THR A 173 0.94 -2.03 -18.17
C THR A 173 1.20 -3.21 -19.14
N PRO A 174 0.28 -3.49 -20.10
CA PRO A 174 0.40 -4.51 -21.14
C PRO A 174 1.66 -4.38 -21.99
N THR A 175 2.18 -3.17 -22.18
CA THR A 175 3.37 -2.87 -22.97
C THR A 175 4.66 -3.02 -22.17
N SER A 176 4.73 -3.88 -21.16
CA SER A 176 5.94 -4.09 -20.33
C SER A 176 6.52 -2.82 -19.67
N SER A 177 5.87 -1.66 -19.82
CA SER A 177 6.34 -0.31 -19.46
C SER A 177 5.53 0.20 -18.28
N GLY A 178 5.66 -0.48 -17.14
CA GLY A 178 4.93 -0.10 -15.92
C GLY A 178 5.46 1.21 -15.34
N TYR A 179 4.60 2.06 -14.78
CA TYR A 179 5.04 3.30 -14.11
C TYR A 179 5.74 2.99 -12.78
N ALA A 180 6.76 3.76 -12.42
CA ALA A 180 7.54 3.58 -11.20
C ALA A 180 7.65 4.90 -10.44
N GLU A 181 7.02 4.99 -9.28
CA GLU A 181 7.17 6.16 -8.39
C GLU A 181 8.22 5.88 -7.33
N ARG A 182 9.16 6.82 -7.15
CA ARG A 182 10.20 6.69 -6.12
C ARG A 182 9.70 7.24 -4.78
N VAL A 183 9.93 6.48 -3.71
CA VAL A 183 9.81 6.94 -2.33
C VAL A 183 11.17 7.45 -1.87
N THR A 184 11.18 8.63 -1.28
CA THR A 184 12.29 9.16 -0.51
C THR A 184 11.80 9.37 0.91
N ASN A 185 12.58 8.94 1.90
CA ASN A 185 12.26 9.11 3.33
C ASN A 185 11.00 8.36 3.79
N PHE A 186 11.07 7.02 3.81
CA PHE A 186 9.96 6.16 4.28
C PHE A 186 9.48 6.46 5.71
N ALA A 187 10.29 7.10 6.56
CA ALA A 187 9.92 7.44 7.92
C ALA A 187 8.92 8.61 8.00
N ASP A 188 8.92 9.53 7.03
CA ASP A 188 8.09 10.73 7.04
C ASP A 188 6.66 10.47 6.52
N PRO A 189 5.60 10.68 7.34
CA PRO A 189 4.22 10.54 6.88
C PRO A 189 3.87 11.48 5.72
N THR A 190 4.42 12.70 5.68
CA THR A 190 4.15 13.66 4.60
C THR A 190 4.68 13.16 3.27
N ALA A 191 5.90 12.63 3.24
CA ALA A 191 6.48 12.00 2.06
C ALA A 191 5.62 10.80 1.58
N ARG A 192 5.09 9.99 2.50
CA ARG A 192 4.21 8.87 2.15
C ARG A 192 2.84 9.32 1.64
N ILE A 193 2.25 10.37 2.20
CA ILE A 193 1.00 10.98 1.68
C ILE A 193 1.22 11.49 0.26
N ALA A 194 2.30 12.22 0.03
CA ALA A 194 2.65 12.74 -1.30
C ALA A 194 2.86 11.60 -2.31
N LEU A 195 3.51 10.50 -1.91
CA LEU A 195 3.65 9.31 -2.72
C LEU A 195 2.29 8.69 -3.09
N GLY A 196 1.41 8.47 -2.09
CA GLY A 196 0.09 7.90 -2.33
C GLY A 196 -0.70 8.72 -3.35
N LYS A 197 -0.63 10.05 -3.25
CA LYS A 197 -1.26 10.97 -4.22
C LYS A 197 -0.62 10.89 -5.60
N ARG A 198 0.70 10.74 -5.74
CA ARG A 198 1.37 10.57 -7.04
C ARG A 198 0.94 9.27 -7.71
N ILE A 199 0.91 8.17 -6.96
CA ILE A 199 0.46 6.87 -7.47
C ILE A 199 -1.00 6.97 -7.92
N ALA A 200 -1.86 7.64 -7.13
CA ALA A 200 -3.26 7.86 -7.49
C ALA A 200 -3.41 8.65 -8.80
N ALA A 201 -2.63 9.73 -8.96
CA ALA A 201 -2.66 10.54 -10.17
C ALA A 201 -2.23 9.74 -11.41
N VAL A 202 -1.18 8.92 -11.30
CA VAL A 202 -0.78 8.05 -12.41
C VAL A 202 -1.84 7.00 -12.69
N LEU A 203 -2.38 6.35 -11.67
CA LEU A 203 -3.39 5.28 -11.81
C LEU A 203 -4.66 5.75 -12.52
N TYR A 204 -5.11 6.97 -12.23
CA TYR A 204 -6.33 7.57 -12.80
C TYR A 204 -6.04 8.53 -13.95
N ASP A 205 -4.84 8.46 -14.51
CA ASP A 205 -4.51 9.16 -15.76
C ASP A 205 -5.20 8.47 -16.94
N ALA A 206 -5.69 9.28 -17.89
CA ALA A 206 -6.47 8.80 -19.03
C ALA A 206 -5.73 7.79 -19.90
N GLU A 207 -4.39 7.83 -19.95
CA GLU A 207 -3.58 6.91 -20.76
C GLU A 207 -3.39 5.55 -20.08
N THR A 208 -3.47 5.50 -18.75
CA THR A 208 -3.00 4.34 -17.98
C THR A 208 -4.12 3.57 -17.28
N GLU A 209 -5.22 4.24 -16.92
CA GLU A 209 -6.25 3.68 -16.04
C GLU A 209 -6.85 2.38 -16.60
N SER A 210 -7.38 2.44 -17.83
CA SER A 210 -8.01 1.28 -18.51
C SER A 210 -7.04 0.10 -18.58
N THR A 211 -5.80 0.42 -18.92
CA THR A 211 -4.70 -0.49 -19.14
C THR A 211 -4.30 -1.23 -17.85
N ILE A 212 -4.14 -0.49 -16.74
CA ILE A 212 -3.85 -1.05 -15.41
C ILE A 212 -5.03 -1.87 -14.89
N PHE A 213 -6.26 -1.39 -15.08
CA PHE A 213 -7.45 -2.10 -14.61
C PHE A 213 -7.75 -3.37 -15.40
N GLN A 214 -7.47 -3.40 -16.70
CA GLN A 214 -7.53 -4.64 -17.48
C GLN A 214 -6.55 -5.70 -16.94
N PHE A 215 -5.33 -5.29 -16.57
CA PHE A 215 -4.37 -6.18 -15.94
C PHE A 215 -4.90 -6.72 -14.61
N THR A 216 -5.26 -5.84 -13.67
CA THR A 216 -5.70 -6.27 -12.32
C THR A 216 -7.00 -7.08 -12.35
N ASN A 217 -7.82 -6.91 -13.39
CA ASN A 217 -9.03 -7.72 -13.57
C ASN A 217 -8.76 -9.13 -14.10
N LYS A 218 -7.65 -9.35 -14.82
CA LYS A 218 -7.28 -10.65 -15.41
C LYS A 218 -6.25 -11.40 -14.57
N GLN A 219 -5.30 -10.69 -13.97
CA GLN A 219 -4.14 -11.27 -13.31
C GLN A 219 -4.44 -11.55 -11.83
N GLU A 220 -4.40 -12.82 -11.46
CA GLU A 220 -4.56 -13.25 -10.07
C GLU A 220 -3.41 -12.71 -9.19
N PRO A 221 -3.69 -12.08 -8.04
CA PRO A 221 -2.65 -11.67 -7.10
C PRO A 221 -2.09 -12.89 -6.35
N THR A 222 -0.78 -13.05 -6.44
CA THR A 222 0.04 -14.09 -5.82
C THR A 222 1.12 -13.51 -4.89
N GLY A 223 1.30 -12.19 -4.91
CA GLY A 223 2.35 -11.45 -4.22
C GLY A 223 3.72 -11.71 -4.82
N SER A 224 3.81 -11.99 -6.13
CA SER A 224 5.04 -12.38 -6.81
C SER A 224 5.28 -11.53 -8.04
N ARG A 225 6.54 -11.21 -8.35
CA ARG A 225 6.90 -10.54 -9.62
C ARG A 225 6.46 -11.31 -10.87
N LYS A 226 6.21 -12.62 -10.76
CA LYS A 226 5.64 -13.44 -11.84
C LYS A 226 4.29 -12.94 -12.36
N GLU A 227 3.58 -12.13 -11.57
CA GLU A 227 2.37 -11.44 -12.02
C GLU A 227 2.64 -10.47 -13.16
N TYR A 228 3.82 -9.84 -13.16
CA TYR A 228 4.22 -8.79 -14.10
C TYR A 228 5.12 -9.33 -15.22
N ASP A 229 6.02 -10.27 -14.88
CA ASP A 229 6.92 -10.90 -15.83
C ASP A 229 7.06 -12.39 -15.50
N ARG A 230 6.56 -13.25 -16.39
CA ARG A 230 6.54 -14.72 -16.20
C ARG A 230 7.94 -15.34 -16.15
N LEU A 231 8.97 -14.63 -16.63
CA LEU A 231 10.35 -15.10 -16.63
C LEU A 231 11.03 -14.94 -15.26
N GLU A 232 10.45 -14.13 -14.37
CA GLU A 232 11.00 -13.91 -13.03
C GLU A 232 10.96 -15.18 -12.19
N LYS A 233 12.03 -15.45 -11.44
CA LYS A 233 12.18 -16.65 -10.60
C LYS A 233 11.66 -16.43 -9.16
N ALA A 234 10.55 -15.71 -9.02
CA ALA A 234 9.92 -15.47 -7.72
C ALA A 234 8.83 -16.53 -7.41
N LEU A 235 8.75 -16.97 -6.16
CA LEU A 235 7.69 -17.85 -5.69
C LEU A 235 6.48 -17.03 -5.21
N PRO A 236 5.25 -17.58 -5.26
CA PRO A 236 4.08 -16.97 -4.63
C PRO A 236 4.27 -16.72 -3.13
N LEU A 237 3.76 -15.60 -2.62
CA LEU A 237 3.96 -15.16 -1.23
C LEU A 237 3.55 -16.23 -0.20
N ARG A 238 2.43 -16.92 -0.45
CA ARG A 238 1.91 -17.98 0.43
C ARG A 238 2.76 -19.26 0.47
N LEU A 239 3.71 -19.42 -0.45
CA LEU A 239 4.69 -20.50 -0.40
C LEU A 239 5.98 -20.08 0.31
N VAL A 240 6.23 -18.77 0.40
CA VAL A 240 7.47 -18.20 0.93
C VAL A 240 7.35 -17.90 2.42
N TYR A 241 6.23 -17.31 2.85
CA TYR A 241 6.03 -16.93 4.24
C TYR A 241 4.77 -17.57 4.81
N PRO A 242 4.79 -17.95 6.11
CA PRO A 242 3.60 -18.40 6.80
C PRO A 242 2.62 -17.25 7.00
N ARG A 243 1.39 -17.58 7.42
CA ARG A 243 0.46 -16.56 7.91
C ARG A 243 0.99 -15.96 9.21
N PHE A 244 1.06 -14.63 9.26
CA PHE A 244 1.52 -13.90 10.42
C PHE A 244 0.39 -13.80 11.46
N ARG A 245 0.76 -13.96 12.74
CA ARG A 245 -0.13 -13.68 13.85
C ARG A 245 0.05 -12.23 14.26
N HIS A 246 -1.06 -11.52 14.33
CA HIS A 246 -1.09 -10.10 14.64
C HIS A 246 -1.64 -9.87 16.05
N LYS A 247 -0.96 -9.03 16.83
CA LYS A 247 -1.56 -8.44 18.04
C LYS A 247 -2.72 -7.54 17.63
N ALA A 248 -3.64 -7.28 18.57
CA ALA A 248 -4.72 -6.32 18.33
C ALA A 248 -4.17 -4.98 17.79
N ALA A 249 -4.94 -4.32 16.93
CA ALA A 249 -4.60 -2.99 16.49
C ALA A 249 -4.72 -2.02 17.69
N PRO A 250 -3.71 -1.17 17.94
CA PRO A 250 -3.87 -0.04 18.84
C PRO A 250 -5.06 0.81 18.38
N ARG A 251 -5.78 1.39 19.33
CA ARG A 251 -7.02 2.15 19.06
C ARG A 251 -6.84 3.65 19.28
N THR A 252 -5.60 4.12 19.17
CA THR A 252 -5.28 5.54 19.34
C THR A 252 -5.88 6.35 18.18
N GLU A 253 -6.52 7.45 18.54
CA GLU A 253 -6.97 8.48 17.62
C GLU A 253 -5.76 9.34 17.24
N TRP A 254 -5.57 9.57 15.95
CA TRP A 254 -4.50 10.44 15.45
C TRP A 254 -5.02 11.85 15.18
N ALA A 255 -6.33 12.01 14.94
CA ALA A 255 -6.92 13.30 14.62
C ALA A 255 -6.77 14.32 15.77
N ASP A 256 -6.75 13.85 17.02
CA ASP A 256 -6.60 14.73 18.20
C ASP A 256 -5.16 15.28 18.34
N SER A 257 -4.18 14.72 17.62
CA SER A 257 -2.76 15.10 17.72
C SER A 257 -2.25 15.89 16.51
N HIS A 258 -3.12 16.31 15.60
CA HIS A 258 -2.74 17.05 14.40
C HIS A 258 -3.57 18.33 14.27
N ASP A 259 -2.94 19.37 13.74
CA ASP A 259 -3.63 20.61 13.42
C ASP A 259 -4.52 20.44 12.17
N LEU A 260 -5.71 21.05 12.20
CA LEU A 260 -6.67 20.94 11.11
C LEU A 260 -6.18 21.67 9.85
N GLU A 261 -5.46 22.79 10.00
CA GLU A 261 -4.90 23.51 8.83
C GLU A 261 -3.80 22.71 8.17
N GLU A 262 -2.95 22.04 8.97
CA GLU A 262 -1.95 21.10 8.47
C GLU A 262 -2.61 19.96 7.67
N VAL A 263 -3.62 19.31 8.24
CA VAL A 263 -4.34 18.21 7.57
C VAL A 263 -5.02 18.70 6.28
N GLU A 264 -5.67 19.86 6.31
CA GLU A 264 -6.33 20.43 5.13
C GLU A 264 -5.30 20.80 4.05
N SER A 265 -4.07 21.18 4.43
CA SER A 265 -2.98 21.47 3.50
C SER A 265 -2.62 20.26 2.61
N PHE A 266 -2.82 19.03 3.10
CA PHE A 266 -2.57 17.82 2.33
C PHE A 266 -3.58 17.60 1.19
N PHE A 267 -4.70 18.32 1.14
CA PHE A 267 -5.63 18.24 0.00
C PHE A 267 -5.19 19.06 -1.21
N LYS A 268 -4.20 19.95 -1.06
CA LYS A 268 -3.67 20.75 -2.18
C LYS A 268 -3.20 19.83 -3.33
N PRO A 269 -3.58 20.08 -4.59
CA PRO A 269 -3.12 19.27 -5.71
C PRO A 269 -1.60 19.20 -5.76
N ILE A 270 -1.07 18.02 -6.05
CA ILE A 270 0.36 17.84 -6.29
C ILE A 270 0.64 17.92 -7.78
N ARG A 271 1.77 18.53 -8.15
CA ARG A 271 2.25 18.45 -9.53
C ARG A 271 2.82 17.06 -9.76
N VAL A 272 2.25 16.33 -10.72
CA VAL A 272 2.78 15.05 -11.18
C VAL A 272 3.41 15.29 -12.53
N GLN A 273 4.72 15.09 -12.63
CA GLN A 273 5.35 14.94 -13.93
C GLN A 273 5.22 13.46 -14.29
N PRO A 274 4.51 13.10 -15.37
CA PRO A 274 4.48 11.71 -15.81
C PRO A 274 5.91 11.30 -16.16
N VAL A 275 6.56 10.55 -15.28
CA VAL A 275 7.90 10.02 -15.58
C VAL A 275 7.69 8.80 -16.47
N LEU A 276 8.08 8.93 -17.73
CA LEU A 276 8.21 7.79 -18.62
C LEU A 276 9.13 6.76 -17.96
N ALA A 277 8.54 5.62 -17.65
CA ALA A 277 9.10 4.51 -16.89
C ALA A 277 10.44 3.95 -17.39
N GLU A 278 10.93 4.36 -18.55
CA GLU A 278 12.09 3.74 -19.18
C GLU A 278 13.39 4.00 -18.40
N LYS A 279 13.61 5.23 -17.92
CA LYS A 279 14.82 5.58 -17.17
C LYS A 279 14.83 4.92 -15.79
N GLN A 280 13.72 5.00 -15.05
CA GLN A 280 13.60 4.38 -13.73
C GLN A 280 13.63 2.85 -13.79
N ARG A 281 13.01 2.23 -14.81
CA ARG A 281 13.07 0.78 -15.03
C ARG A 281 14.48 0.31 -15.37
N LYS A 282 15.20 1.04 -16.24
CA LYS A 282 16.62 0.74 -16.51
C LYS A 282 17.40 0.76 -15.20
N TRP A 283 17.24 1.80 -14.38
CA TRP A 283 17.91 1.90 -13.08
C TRP A 283 17.59 0.74 -12.13
N ALA A 284 16.30 0.39 -11.94
CA ALA A 284 15.92 -0.74 -11.07
C ALA A 284 16.45 -2.10 -11.57
N LYS A 285 16.44 -2.32 -12.90
CA LYS A 285 17.04 -3.54 -13.50
C LYS A 285 18.56 -3.55 -13.36
N TRP A 286 19.22 -2.41 -13.55
CA TRP A 286 20.65 -2.24 -13.37
C TRP A 286 21.07 -2.51 -11.92
N GLU A 287 20.32 -2.00 -10.95
CA GLU A 287 20.58 -2.25 -9.53
C GLU A 287 20.44 -3.74 -9.19
N LEU A 288 19.37 -4.41 -9.63
CA LEU A 288 19.20 -5.84 -9.43
C LEU A 288 20.34 -6.66 -10.07
N ALA A 289 20.80 -6.28 -11.27
CA ALA A 289 21.93 -6.92 -11.93
C ALA A 289 23.25 -6.71 -11.18
N LEU A 290 23.49 -5.50 -10.66
CA LEU A 290 24.64 -5.17 -9.83
C LEU A 290 24.63 -5.99 -8.54
N LEU A 291 23.50 -6.02 -7.84
CA LEU A 291 23.31 -6.84 -6.63
C LEU A 291 23.54 -8.34 -6.94
N ALA A 292 23.10 -8.84 -8.10
CA ALA A 292 23.39 -10.22 -8.51
C ALA A 292 24.88 -10.47 -8.79
N GLN A 293 25.62 -9.46 -9.23
CA GLN A 293 27.07 -9.56 -9.37
C GLN A 293 27.76 -9.56 -8.00
N VAL A 294 27.40 -8.67 -7.09
CA VAL A 294 27.93 -8.61 -5.72
C VAL A 294 27.66 -9.91 -4.95
N ALA A 295 26.43 -10.44 -5.07
CA ALA A 295 26.06 -11.72 -4.44
C ALA A 295 26.95 -12.88 -4.93
N ARG A 296 27.25 -12.93 -6.24
CA ARG A 296 28.17 -13.94 -6.81
C ARG A 296 29.61 -13.79 -6.32
N TRP A 297 30.07 -12.57 -6.04
CA TRP A 297 31.39 -12.32 -5.48
C TRP A 297 31.51 -12.78 -4.04
N ARG A 298 30.49 -12.56 -3.20
CA ARG A 298 30.47 -13.01 -1.80
C ARG A 298 30.36 -14.52 -1.61
N ALA A 299 29.91 -15.24 -2.65
CA ALA A 299 29.75 -16.70 -2.64
C ALA A 299 31.01 -17.46 -3.09
N LYS A 300 32.05 -16.74 -3.54
CA LYS A 300 33.39 -17.27 -3.83
C LYS A 300 34.32 -17.03 -2.64
#